data_AF-A0AAN9CKP5-F1
#
_entry.id   AF-A0AAN9CKP5-F1
#
_cell.length_a   1.000
_cell.length_b   1.000
_cell.length_c   1.000
_cell.angle_alpha   90.00
_cell.angle_beta   90.00
_cell.angle_gamma   90.00
#
_symmetry.space_group_name_H-M   'P 1'
#
loop_
_entity.id
_entity.type
_entity.pdbx_description
1 polymer ?
#
loop_
_entity_poly.entity_id
_entity_poly.type
_entity_poly.pdbx_seq_one_letter_code
_entity_poly.pdbx_strand_id
1 'polypeptide(L)' 'MPLTPWLFTNRLMSSFNMKGKGKKQKLPLESTKTFEAIKVAVLKWDANATEATIKLHAADHLKHAPGRGRAHRGLNIL' A
#
# COMPACT_ATOMS: atom_id res chain seq x y z
N MET A 1 12.21 6.10 -16.82
CA MET A 1 11.24 5.61 -15.81
C MET A 1 12.02 5.16 -14.61
N PRO A 2 11.81 5.68 -13.39
CA PRO A 2 12.51 5.14 -12.23
C PRO A 2 11.95 3.75 -11.93
N LEU A 3 12.84 2.76 -11.94
CA LEU A 3 12.57 1.37 -11.57
C LEU A 3 12.62 1.27 -10.05
N THR A 4 11.61 1.74 -9.32
CA THR A 4 11.39 1.25 -7.96
C THR A 4 10.75 -0.13 -8.09
N PRO A 5 11.42 -1.23 -7.68
CA PRO A 5 10.79 -2.54 -7.71
C PRO A 5 9.61 -2.55 -6.74
N TRP A 6 8.42 -2.70 -7.30
CA TRP A 6 7.20 -2.84 -6.51
C TRP A 6 7.24 -4.20 -5.81
N LEU A 7 7.12 -4.21 -4.48
CA LEU A 7 7.08 -5.45 -3.69
C LEU A 7 5.85 -6.31 -4.06
N PHE A 8 4.81 -5.67 -4.58
CA PHE A 8 3.56 -6.28 -4.98
C PHE A 8 3.15 -5.79 -6.37
N THR A 9 2.39 -6.63 -7.09
CA THR A 9 1.79 -6.18 -8.36
C THR A 9 0.70 -5.14 -8.10
N ASN A 10 0.45 -4.28 -9.09
CA ASN A 10 -0.60 -3.24 -9.02
C ASN A 10 -1.97 -3.81 -8.63
N ARG A 11 -2.32 -4.98 -9.21
CA ARG A 11 -3.56 -5.69 -8.91
C ARG A 11 -3.62 -6.11 -7.45
N LEU A 12 -2.53 -6.68 -6.93
CA LEU A 12 -2.45 -7.11 -5.54
C LEU A 12 -2.56 -5.91 -4.59
N MET A 13 -1.81 -4.83 -4.84
CA MET A 13 -1.88 -3.60 -4.04
C MET A 13 -3.28 -2.97 -4.05
N SER A 14 -3.99 -3.08 -5.18
CA SER A 14 -5.36 -2.57 -5.32
C SER A 14 -6.38 -3.29 -4.43
N SER A 15 -6.11 -4.53 -4.03
CA SER A 15 -6.95 -5.33 -3.14
C SER A 15 -6.79 -4.95 -1.66
N PHE A 16 -5.66 -4.37 -1.27
CA PHE A 16 -5.36 -4.09 0.14
C PHE A 16 -5.47 -2.61 0.54
N ASN A 17 -5.81 -2.36 1.80
CA ASN A 17 -5.40 -1.18 2.56
C ASN A 17 -4.95 -1.64 3.96
N MET A 18 -4.54 -0.72 4.83
CA MET A 18 -4.04 -1.12 6.15
C MET A 18 -5.11 -1.85 6.97
N LYS A 19 -6.33 -1.29 7.08
CA LYS A 19 -7.35 -1.72 8.05
C LYS A 19 -8.52 -2.56 7.49
N GLY A 20 -8.55 -2.81 6.19
CA GLY A 20 -9.67 -3.49 5.49
C GLY A 20 -10.97 -2.70 5.37
N LYS A 21 -11.01 -1.44 5.82
CA LYS A 21 -12.25 -0.63 5.87
C LYS A 21 -12.49 0.16 4.56
N GLY A 22 -13.76 0.41 4.22
CA GLY A 22 -14.18 1.36 3.17
C GLY A 22 -15.06 0.79 2.05
N LYS A 23 -15.45 1.67 1.11
CA LYS A 23 -16.48 1.44 0.06
C LYS A 23 -16.22 0.28 -0.92
N LYS A 24 -15.05 -0.37 -0.88
CA LYS A 24 -14.63 -1.38 -1.87
C LYS A 24 -14.20 -2.73 -1.25
N GLN A 25 -14.58 -3.02 0.00
CA GLN A 25 -14.26 -4.29 0.68
C GLN A 25 -12.77 -4.68 0.54
N LYS A 26 -11.86 -3.71 0.82
CA LYS A 26 -10.43 -3.98 0.72
C LYS A 26 -10.01 -4.97 1.81
N LEU A 27 -9.00 -5.77 1.53
CA LEU A 27 -8.42 -6.69 2.51
C LEU A 27 -7.50 -5.91 3.49
N PRO A 28 -7.55 -6.24 4.80
CA PRO A 28 -6.68 -5.64 5.81
C PRO A 28 -5.26 -6.17 5.75
N LEU A 29 -4.32 -5.41 5.15
CA LEU A 29 -2.90 -5.80 5.08
C LEU A 29 -2.31 -6.01 6.48
N GLU A 30 -2.67 -5.18 7.47
CA GLU A 30 -2.09 -5.25 8.81
C GLU A 30 -2.37 -6.54 9.56
N SER A 31 -3.40 -7.29 9.13
CA SER A 31 -3.79 -8.59 9.70
C SER A 31 -3.15 -9.80 9.00
N THR A 32 -2.36 -9.57 7.95
CA THR A 32 -1.74 -10.65 7.18
C THR A 32 -0.42 -11.09 7.79
N LYS A 33 -0.10 -12.39 7.68
CA LYS A 33 1.23 -12.92 8.03
C LYS A 33 2.37 -12.27 7.23
N THR A 34 2.07 -11.81 6.01
CA THR A 34 3.03 -11.06 5.18
C THR A 34 3.43 -9.74 5.84
N PHE A 35 2.46 -8.98 6.35
CA PHE A 35 2.77 -7.72 7.04
C PHE A 35 3.51 -7.97 8.36
N GLU A 36 3.17 -9.03 9.09
CA GLU A 36 3.90 -9.45 10.27
C GLU A 36 5.37 -9.77 9.96
N ALA A 37 5.64 -10.53 8.91
CA ALA A 37 7.00 -10.85 8.47
C ALA A 37 7.80 -9.59 8.07
N ILE A 38 7.18 -8.66 7.35
CA ILE A 38 7.80 -7.37 7.00
C ILE A 38 8.10 -6.57 8.27
N LYS A 39 7.16 -6.49 9.20
CA LYS A 39 7.32 -5.76 10.47
C LYS A 39 8.49 -6.32 11.27
N VAL A 40 8.52 -7.63 11.48
CA VAL A 40 9.59 -8.31 12.22
C VAL A 40 10.95 -8.08 11.55
N ALA A 41 11.02 -8.18 10.23
CA ALA A 41 12.26 -7.95 9.49
C ALA A 41 12.75 -6.50 9.64
N VAL A 42 11.88 -5.50 9.45
CA VAL A 42 12.27 -4.09 9.54
C VAL A 42 12.70 -3.73 10.96
N LEU A 43 11.92 -4.11 11.98
CA LEU A 43 12.27 -3.82 13.38
C LEU A 43 13.56 -4.52 13.84
N LYS A 44 13.94 -5.64 13.20
CA LYS A 44 15.20 -6.32 13.49
C LYS A 44 16.42 -5.57 12.93
N TRP A 45 16.27 -4.91 11.78
CA TRP A 45 17.39 -4.32 11.05
C TRP A 45 17.50 -2.80 11.19
N ASP A 46 16.41 -2.11 11.52
CA ASP A 46 16.36 -0.67 11.77
C ASP A 46 15.91 -0.41 13.22
N ALA A 47 16.87 -0.07 14.08
CA ALA A 47 16.63 0.18 15.50
C ALA A 47 15.75 1.43 15.76
N ASN A 48 15.62 2.33 14.78
CA ASN A 48 14.80 3.54 14.88
C ASN A 48 13.41 3.35 14.27
N ALA A 49 13.17 2.23 13.56
CA ALA A 49 11.87 1.95 12.98
C ALA A 49 10.84 1.68 14.09
N THR A 50 9.63 2.19 13.87
CA THR A 50 8.47 1.88 14.70
C THR A 50 7.38 1.22 13.87
N GLU A 51 6.51 0.45 14.52
CA GLU A 51 5.33 -0.10 13.84
C GLU A 51 4.49 1.00 13.15
N ALA A 52 4.40 2.19 13.75
CA ALA A 52 3.69 3.32 13.17
C ALA A 52 4.33 3.79 11.85
N THR A 53 5.66 3.95 11.82
CA THR A 53 6.38 4.33 10.59
C THR A 53 6.26 3.27 9.49
N ILE A 54 6.32 1.99 9.85
CA ILE A 54 6.15 0.87 8.89
C ILE A 54 4.74 0.89 8.31
N LYS A 55 3.72 1.08 9.15
CA LYS A 55 2.32 1.21 8.69
C LYS A 55 2.12 2.41 7.77
N LEU A 56 2.76 3.54 8.06
CA LEU A 56 2.70 4.74 7.22
C LEU A 56 3.29 4.46 5.83
N HIS A 57 4.50 3.91 5.76
CA HIS A 57 5.15 3.60 4.48
C HIS A 57 4.42 2.50 3.70
N ALA A 58 3.90 1.47 4.36
CA ALA A 58 3.08 0.45 3.73
C ALA A 58 1.78 1.06 3.16
N ALA A 59 1.12 1.95 3.91
CA ALA A 59 -0.08 2.65 3.45
C ALA A 59 0.21 3.51 2.22
N ASP A 60 1.32 4.25 2.23
CA ASP A 60 1.73 5.07 1.10
C ASP A 60 2.09 4.22 -0.11
N HIS A 61 2.85 3.15 0.05
CA HIS A 61 3.12 2.21 -1.04
C HIS A 61 1.82 1.72 -1.68
N LEU A 62 0.85 1.25 -0.89
CA LEU A 62 -0.46 0.79 -1.37
C LEU A 62 -1.31 1.87 -2.09
N LYS A 63 -1.05 3.17 -1.87
CA LYS A 63 -1.74 4.27 -2.60
C LYS A 63 -1.20 4.44 -4.01
N HIS A 64 0.08 4.13 -4.24
CA HIS A 64 0.75 4.36 -5.52
C HIS A 64 0.38 3.34 -6.60
N ALA A 65 -0.41 2.30 -6.28
CA ALA A 65 -0.92 1.36 -7.27
C ALA A 65 -1.64 2.08 -8.44
N PRO A 66 -1.15 1.96 -9.69
CA PRO A 66 -1.83 2.44 -10.89
C PRO A 66 -3.30 1.99 -10.90
N GLY A 67 -4.21 2.95 -11.11
CA GLY A 67 -5.66 2.75 -10.98
C GLY A 67 -6.29 3.35 -9.70
N ARG A 68 -5.49 3.85 -8.75
CA ARG A 68 -5.99 4.59 -7.57
C ARG A 68 -5.97 6.13 -7.73
N GLY A 69 -5.50 6.68 -8.85
CA GLY A 69 -5.47 8.13 -9.08
C GLY A 69 -5.42 8.58 -10.53
N ARG A 70 -6.59 8.71 -11.16
CA ARG A 70 -7.11 9.93 -11.82
C ARG A 70 -8.54 9.62 -12.23
N ALA A 71 -9.49 10.05 -11.39
CA ALA A 71 -10.81 10.37 -11.93
C ALA A 71 -10.58 11.45 -13.01
N HIS A 72 -11.15 11.21 -14.18
CA HIS A 72 -11.22 12.11 -15.32
C HIS A 72 -11.39 13.57 -14.87
N ARG A 73 -10.35 14.40 -15.02
CA ARG A 73 -10.52 15.84 -15.17
C ARG A 73 -10.47 16.11 -16.67
N GLY A 74 -11.61 16.48 -17.24
CA GLY A 74 -11.72 17.13 -18.55
C GLY A 74 -11.75 16.23 -19.76
N LEU A 75 -12.92 15.67 -20.08
CA LEU A 75 -13.36 15.58 -21.47
C LEU A 75 -14.80 16.10 -21.50
N ASN A 76 -14.92 17.43 -21.63
CA ASN A 76 -16.09 18.04 -22.23
C ASN A 76 -15.66 18.41 -23.65
N ILE A 77 -15.74 17.43 -24.54
CA ILE A 77 -15.86 17.70 -25.97
C ILE A 77 -17.29 17.29 -26.28
N LEU A 78 -18.10 18.33 -26.55
CA LEU A 78 -19.43 18.44 -27.15
C LEU A 78 -20.23 19.51 -26.40
#